data_AF-A0A9D8D7R6-F1
#
_entry.id   AF-A0A9D8D7R6-F1
#
_cell.length_a   1.000
_cell.length_b   1.000
_cell.length_c   1.000
_cell.angle_alpha   90.00
_cell.angle_beta   90.00
_cell.angle_gamma   90.00
#
_symmetry.space_group_name_H-M   'P 1'
#
loop_
_entity.id
_entity.type
_entity.pdbx_description
1 polymer ?
#
loop_
_entity_poly.entity_id
_entity_poly.type
_entity_poly.pdbx_seq_one_letter_code
_entity_poly.pdbx_strand_id
1 'polypeptide(L)'
;MPTEQTPPRSRADELRDQIVGLTREYSSLAFAPPTFDAANPVVPVSGRAYDGDDVATLVDSSLDFWLTTGRFAHEFEREFAKRMGLRHCLLVNSGSSANLVAFSALTSPKLGDRQIKPGDEVITTATGFPTTVNPAIQYGAIPVFLDVDVPTYNIDVSRLEEALSPKTKAVMVAHTLGNPFDLSAVSAFCREHGLWLIEDCCDAVGARYDGKPVGTFGDLATTSFYPAHHITMGEGGAVLCNQGAIKVLAESFRNWGRDCWCEPGKDNTCGKRFDQQFGTLPQGYDHKYVYSHIGYNLKVTDMQAAVGVAQLKKLDGFIATRNHNYDRLHEGLSDLQDRLLLPEATPNSEPSWFGFPVAVTREGGLDRNALVRELNARGIGTRLVFAGNLLRQPAYLDIEHRVVGDLANADFVMENAFWLGVFPGLTDAHIDYVIETVHKLAA
;
A
#
# COMPACT_ATOMS: atom_id res chain seq x y z
N MET A 1 -21.27 -45.82 4.82
CA MET A 1 -20.98 -44.55 4.13
C MET A 1 -20.08 -44.88 2.95
N PRO A 2 -20.51 -44.67 1.70
CA PRO A 2 -19.65 -44.91 0.55
C PRO A 2 -18.54 -43.86 0.57
N THR A 3 -17.30 -44.31 0.59
CA THR A 3 -16.12 -43.48 0.34
C THR A 3 -16.22 -42.93 -1.08
N GLU A 4 -16.43 -41.62 -1.24
CA GLU A 4 -16.27 -40.94 -2.53
C GLU A 4 -14.84 -41.21 -3.02
N GLN A 5 -14.71 -42.07 -4.02
CA GLN A 5 -13.45 -42.28 -4.71
C GLN A 5 -13.18 -41.03 -5.55
N THR A 6 -12.13 -40.29 -5.21
CA THR A 6 -11.63 -39.19 -6.04
C THR A 6 -11.41 -39.71 -7.46
N PRO A 7 -11.96 -39.05 -8.50
CA PRO A 7 -11.80 -39.51 -9.87
C PRO A 7 -10.31 -39.60 -10.27
N PRO A 8 -9.93 -40.55 -11.14
CA PRO A 8 -8.56 -40.68 -11.59
C PRO A 8 -8.09 -39.40 -12.30
N ARG A 9 -6.85 -38.98 -12.02
CA ARG A 9 -6.24 -37.78 -12.64
C ARG A 9 -6.11 -37.94 -14.14
N SER A 10 -6.38 -36.88 -14.89
CA SER A 10 -6.24 -36.85 -16.34
C SER A 10 -4.77 -36.69 -16.76
N ARG A 11 -4.44 -37.05 -18.01
CA ARG A 11 -3.13 -36.76 -18.60
C ARG A 11 -2.80 -35.26 -18.57
N ALA A 12 -3.82 -34.39 -18.67
CA ALA A 12 -3.64 -32.96 -18.57
C ALA A 12 -3.20 -32.53 -17.16
N ASP A 13 -3.74 -33.16 -16.12
CA ASP A 13 -3.34 -32.91 -14.72
C ASP A 13 -1.88 -33.34 -14.47
N GLU A 14 -1.47 -34.50 -15.00
CA GLU A 14 -0.08 -34.95 -14.94
C GLU A 14 0.89 -33.99 -15.65
N LEU A 15 0.50 -33.49 -16.83
CA LEU A 15 1.31 -32.52 -17.58
C LEU A 15 1.40 -31.18 -16.85
N ARG A 16 0.29 -30.72 -16.24
CA ARG A 16 0.29 -29.51 -15.41
C ARG A 16 1.26 -29.66 -14.25
N ASP A 17 1.22 -30.75 -13.51
CA ASP A 17 2.14 -31.02 -12.40
C ASP A 17 3.61 -31.02 -12.87
N GLN A 18 3.90 -31.64 -14.02
CA GLN A 18 5.25 -31.64 -14.61
C GLN A 18 5.71 -30.24 -14.99
N ILE A 19 4.87 -29.45 -15.66
CA ILE A 19 5.19 -28.07 -16.08
C ILE A 19 5.47 -27.20 -14.86
N VAL A 20 4.61 -27.27 -13.85
CA VAL A 20 4.77 -26.49 -12.60
C VAL A 20 6.02 -26.94 -11.85
N GLY A 21 6.30 -28.24 -11.80
CA GLY A 21 7.53 -28.79 -11.21
C GLY A 21 8.81 -28.30 -11.91
N LEU A 22 8.87 -28.43 -13.23
CA LEU A 22 10.00 -27.96 -14.05
C LEU A 22 10.18 -26.45 -13.97
N THR A 23 9.09 -25.69 -13.81
CA THR A 23 9.15 -24.23 -13.62
C THR A 23 9.89 -23.86 -12.32
N ARG A 24 9.63 -24.59 -11.22
CA ARG A 24 10.34 -24.38 -9.95
C ARG A 24 11.83 -24.67 -10.10
N GLU A 25 12.16 -25.80 -10.72
CA GLU A 25 13.55 -26.21 -10.97
C GLU A 25 14.28 -25.21 -11.86
N TYR A 26 13.65 -24.76 -12.96
CA TYR A 26 14.20 -23.71 -13.80
C TYR A 26 14.47 -22.43 -13.00
N SER A 27 13.50 -21.99 -12.19
CA SER A 27 13.63 -20.75 -11.43
C SER A 27 14.77 -20.80 -10.41
N SER A 28 14.99 -21.93 -9.73
CA SER A 28 16.09 -22.05 -8.76
C SER A 28 17.46 -22.03 -9.42
N LEU A 29 17.58 -22.52 -10.66
CA LEU A 29 18.81 -22.51 -11.44
C LEU A 29 19.07 -21.16 -12.12
N ALA A 30 18.03 -20.52 -12.65
CA ALA A 30 18.14 -19.28 -13.42
C ALA A 30 18.22 -18.02 -12.53
N PHE A 31 17.63 -18.05 -11.34
CA PHE A 31 17.46 -16.89 -10.46
C PHE A 31 17.94 -17.18 -9.04
N ALA A 32 19.20 -17.60 -8.90
CA ALA A 32 19.80 -17.78 -7.58
C ALA A 32 19.74 -16.47 -6.76
N PRO A 33 19.52 -16.55 -5.43
CA PRO A 33 19.54 -15.36 -4.58
C PRO A 33 20.87 -14.61 -4.72
N PRO A 34 20.86 -13.27 -4.82
CA PRO A 34 22.09 -12.51 -4.94
C PRO A 34 22.95 -12.67 -3.68
N THR A 35 24.25 -12.91 -3.86
CA THR A 35 25.24 -12.82 -2.78
C THR A 35 25.90 -11.44 -2.80
N PHE A 36 26.29 -10.93 -1.64
CA PHE A 36 27.03 -9.67 -1.57
C PHE A 36 28.43 -9.84 -2.21
N ASP A 37 28.78 -8.94 -3.13
CA ASP A 37 30.10 -8.86 -3.75
C ASP A 37 30.78 -7.54 -3.35
N ALA A 38 31.77 -7.62 -2.46
CA ALA A 38 32.51 -6.45 -1.98
C ALA A 38 33.34 -5.78 -3.09
N ALA A 39 33.68 -6.48 -4.18
CA ALA A 39 34.42 -5.91 -5.31
C ALA A 39 33.53 -5.08 -6.24
N ASN A 40 32.23 -5.38 -6.27
CA ASN A 40 31.22 -4.65 -7.03
C ASN A 40 29.91 -4.56 -6.23
N PRO A 41 29.87 -3.74 -5.16
CA PRO A 41 28.75 -3.71 -4.24
C PRO A 41 27.50 -3.14 -4.91
N VAL A 42 26.37 -3.85 -4.78
CA VAL A 42 25.05 -3.38 -5.22
C VAL A 42 24.07 -3.59 -4.07
N VAL A 43 23.68 -2.51 -3.42
CA VAL A 43 22.71 -2.50 -2.32
C VAL A 43 21.48 -1.72 -2.77
N PRO A 44 20.49 -2.36 -3.43
CA PRO A 44 19.29 -1.67 -3.85
C PRO A 44 18.48 -1.22 -2.62
N VAL A 45 17.85 -0.06 -2.75
CA VAL A 45 17.03 0.52 -1.67
C VAL A 45 15.76 -0.30 -1.39
N SER A 46 15.25 -1.00 -2.40
CA SER A 46 14.05 -1.84 -2.35
C SER A 46 14.07 -2.82 -3.52
N GLY A 47 13.32 -3.91 -3.43
CA GLY A 47 13.17 -4.84 -4.53
C GLY A 47 12.22 -6.00 -4.21
N ARG A 48 12.00 -6.86 -5.21
CA ARG A 48 11.19 -8.07 -5.08
C ARG A 48 12.03 -9.22 -4.52
N ALA A 49 11.56 -9.83 -3.43
CA ALA A 49 12.08 -11.11 -2.94
C ALA A 49 11.13 -12.22 -3.42
N TYR A 50 11.66 -13.19 -4.16
CA TYR A 50 10.87 -14.25 -4.77
C TYR A 50 11.69 -15.54 -4.89
N ASP A 51 10.99 -16.65 -5.11
CA ASP A 51 11.55 -17.97 -5.37
C ASP A 51 10.76 -18.69 -6.47
N GLY A 52 11.05 -19.98 -6.66
CA GLY A 52 10.39 -20.80 -7.67
C GLY A 52 8.88 -20.95 -7.49
N ASP A 53 8.32 -20.81 -6.29
CA ASP A 53 6.88 -20.89 -6.07
C ASP A 53 6.13 -19.68 -6.65
N ASP A 54 6.74 -18.49 -6.64
CA ASP A 54 6.13 -17.29 -7.25
C ASP A 54 6.01 -17.46 -8.77
N VAL A 55 7.05 -18.00 -9.42
CA VAL A 55 7.05 -18.26 -10.86
C VAL A 55 6.12 -19.43 -11.21
N ALA A 56 6.13 -20.48 -10.39
CA ALA A 56 5.32 -21.67 -10.63
C ALA A 56 3.81 -21.39 -10.50
N THR A 57 3.38 -20.58 -9.52
CA THR A 57 1.97 -20.17 -9.38
C THR A 57 1.51 -19.29 -10.55
N LEU A 58 2.37 -18.42 -11.06
CA LEU A 58 2.10 -17.64 -12.27
C LEU A 58 1.88 -18.54 -13.50
N VAL A 59 2.73 -19.55 -13.69
CA VAL A 59 2.58 -20.53 -14.78
C VAL A 59 1.32 -21.37 -14.57
N ASP A 60 1.02 -21.79 -13.35
CA ASP A 60 -0.20 -22.54 -13.03
C ASP A 60 -1.46 -21.73 -13.39
N SER A 61 -1.51 -20.44 -13.07
CA SER A 61 -2.59 -19.55 -13.51
C SER A 61 -2.67 -19.42 -15.03
N SER A 62 -1.52 -19.34 -15.70
CA SER A 62 -1.45 -19.26 -17.16
C SER A 62 -2.04 -20.51 -17.83
N LEU A 63 -1.85 -21.69 -17.24
CA LEU A 63 -2.41 -22.96 -17.71
C LEU A 63 -3.94 -23.05 -17.56
N ASP A 64 -4.56 -22.24 -16.71
CA ASP A 64 -6.03 -22.14 -16.66
C ASP A 64 -6.58 -21.37 -17.85
N PHE A 65 -5.79 -20.42 -18.35
CA PHE A 65 -6.18 -19.48 -19.41
C PHE A 65 -7.51 -18.76 -19.13
N TRP A 66 -7.83 -18.54 -17.84
CA TRP A 66 -9.02 -17.79 -17.41
C TRP A 66 -8.84 -16.26 -17.52
N LEU A 67 -7.59 -15.79 -17.42
CA LEU A 67 -7.12 -14.41 -17.63
C LEU A 67 -7.64 -13.38 -16.61
N THR A 68 -8.96 -13.21 -16.50
CA THR A 68 -9.60 -12.31 -15.52
C THR A 68 -9.55 -12.88 -14.11
N THR A 69 -9.87 -12.10 -13.07
CA THR A 69 -9.96 -12.62 -11.69
C THR A 69 -10.79 -13.91 -11.59
N GLY A 70 -10.23 -14.92 -10.92
CA GLY A 70 -10.77 -16.25 -10.75
C GLY A 70 -10.23 -16.92 -9.49
N ARG A 71 -9.71 -18.15 -9.61
CA ARG A 71 -9.37 -18.99 -8.44
C ARG A 71 -8.35 -18.33 -7.52
N PHE A 72 -7.30 -17.72 -8.08
CA PHE A 72 -6.23 -17.13 -7.28
C PHE A 72 -6.65 -15.79 -6.69
N ALA A 73 -7.42 -14.99 -7.42
CA ALA A 73 -8.01 -13.76 -6.88
C ALA A 73 -8.89 -14.05 -5.65
N HIS A 74 -9.77 -15.06 -5.73
CA HIS A 74 -10.61 -15.44 -4.60
C HIS A 74 -9.82 -16.00 -3.40
N GLU A 75 -8.77 -16.79 -3.67
CA GLU A 75 -7.87 -17.27 -2.61
C GLU A 75 -7.15 -16.08 -1.96
N PHE A 76 -6.54 -15.21 -2.74
CA PHE A 76 -5.82 -14.05 -2.25
C PHE A 76 -6.72 -13.11 -1.44
N GLU A 77 -7.86 -12.68 -1.99
CA GLU A 77 -8.77 -11.76 -1.30
C GLU A 77 -9.23 -12.31 0.06
N ARG A 78 -9.51 -13.62 0.13
CA ARG A 78 -9.90 -14.27 1.39
C ARG A 78 -8.74 -14.33 2.40
N GLU A 79 -7.59 -14.84 2.00
CA GLU A 79 -6.46 -15.00 2.92
C GLU A 79 -5.85 -13.66 3.32
N PHE A 80 -5.82 -12.69 2.41
CA PHE A 80 -5.30 -11.35 2.69
C PHE A 80 -6.23 -10.55 3.62
N ALA A 81 -7.55 -10.60 3.41
CA ALA A 81 -8.52 -10.02 4.35
C ALA A 81 -8.32 -10.58 5.77
N LYS A 82 -8.18 -11.91 5.88
CA LYS A 82 -7.88 -12.59 7.14
C LYS A 82 -6.56 -12.12 7.76
N ARG A 83 -5.49 -12.00 6.96
CA ARG A 83 -4.16 -11.55 7.43
C ARG A 83 -4.18 -10.12 7.95
N MET A 84 -4.96 -9.25 7.31
CA MET A 84 -5.16 -7.85 7.70
C MET A 84 -6.19 -7.67 8.83
N GLY A 85 -6.89 -8.72 9.25
CA GLY A 85 -7.92 -8.64 10.30
C GLY A 85 -9.21 -7.94 9.85
N LEU A 86 -9.52 -7.97 8.55
CA LEU A 86 -10.69 -7.33 7.93
C LEU A 86 -11.61 -8.38 7.27
N ARG A 87 -12.87 -8.01 7.04
CA ARG A 87 -13.86 -8.94 6.43
C ARG A 87 -13.81 -8.99 4.90
N HIS A 88 -13.44 -7.89 4.25
CA HIS A 88 -13.49 -7.76 2.81
C HIS A 88 -12.17 -7.23 2.25
N CYS A 89 -11.74 -7.80 1.13
CA CYS A 89 -10.60 -7.36 0.33
C CYS A 89 -11.05 -7.35 -1.13
N LEU A 90 -10.72 -6.28 -1.86
CA LEU A 90 -11.01 -6.10 -3.27
C LEU A 90 -9.71 -5.81 -4.01
N LEU A 91 -9.25 -6.75 -4.82
CA LEU A 91 -8.07 -6.56 -5.65
C LEU A 91 -8.31 -5.48 -6.69
N VAL A 92 -7.30 -4.63 -6.85
CA VAL A 92 -7.21 -3.56 -7.85
C VAL A 92 -5.81 -3.52 -8.46
N ASN A 93 -5.66 -2.84 -9.60
CA ASN A 93 -4.44 -2.92 -10.41
C ASN A 93 -3.21 -2.17 -9.86
N SER A 94 -3.34 -1.39 -8.78
CA SER A 94 -2.22 -0.73 -8.08
C SER A 94 -2.65 -0.22 -6.70
N GLY A 95 -1.70 0.14 -5.83
CA GLY A 95 -1.99 0.88 -4.59
C GLY A 95 -2.65 2.23 -4.84
N SER A 96 -2.22 2.96 -5.88
CA SER A 96 -2.84 4.22 -6.30
C SER A 96 -4.31 4.04 -6.70
N SER A 97 -4.64 2.95 -7.38
CA SER A 97 -6.03 2.61 -7.69
C SER A 97 -6.81 2.19 -6.46
N ALA A 98 -6.15 1.61 -5.45
CA ALA A 98 -6.78 1.31 -4.17
C ALA A 98 -7.19 2.61 -3.46
N ASN A 99 -6.27 3.59 -3.38
CA ASN A 99 -6.56 4.92 -2.85
C ASN A 99 -7.70 5.61 -3.61
N LEU A 100 -7.68 5.56 -4.95
CA LEU A 100 -8.75 6.12 -5.78
C LEU A 100 -10.11 5.46 -5.51
N VAL A 101 -10.16 4.13 -5.48
CA VAL A 101 -11.42 3.40 -5.25
C VAL A 101 -11.94 3.59 -3.82
N ALA A 102 -11.05 3.57 -2.83
CA ALA A 102 -11.41 3.79 -1.44
C ALA A 102 -12.03 5.18 -1.24
N PHE A 103 -11.38 6.22 -1.76
CA PHE A 103 -11.91 7.58 -1.75
C PHE A 103 -13.23 7.69 -2.53
N SER A 104 -13.26 7.17 -3.76
CA SER A 104 -14.45 7.24 -4.62
C SER A 104 -15.67 6.59 -3.97
N ALA A 105 -15.50 5.48 -3.24
CA ALA A 105 -16.60 4.83 -2.52
C ALA A 105 -17.31 5.79 -1.54
N LEU A 106 -16.54 6.67 -0.88
CA LEU A 106 -17.06 7.68 0.06
C LEU A 106 -17.78 8.86 -0.62
N THR A 107 -17.70 8.95 -1.94
CA THR A 107 -18.43 9.94 -2.76
C THR A 107 -19.79 9.43 -3.23
N SER A 108 -20.17 8.21 -2.88
CA SER A 108 -21.45 7.64 -3.34
C SER A 108 -22.65 8.38 -2.74
N PRO A 109 -23.67 8.74 -3.54
CA PRO A 109 -24.92 9.30 -3.02
C PRO A 109 -25.68 8.33 -2.11
N LYS A 110 -25.36 7.03 -2.15
CA LYS A 110 -25.94 6.02 -1.24
C LYS A 110 -25.52 6.23 0.23
N LEU A 111 -24.53 7.09 0.50
CA LEU A 111 -24.06 7.44 1.85
C LEU A 111 -24.84 8.61 2.49
N GLY A 112 -25.79 9.21 1.77
CA GLY A 112 -26.62 10.30 2.29
C GLY A 112 -25.79 11.50 2.76
N ASP A 113 -26.04 11.99 3.97
CA ASP A 113 -25.40 13.20 4.50
C ASP A 113 -23.90 13.05 4.79
N ARG A 114 -23.41 11.81 4.92
CA ARG A 114 -21.98 11.49 5.09
C ARG A 114 -21.22 11.39 3.77
N GLN A 115 -21.89 11.50 2.62
CA GLN A 115 -21.22 11.56 1.32
C GLN A 115 -20.20 12.70 1.26
N ILE A 116 -19.02 12.43 0.71
CA ILE A 116 -18.05 13.47 0.31
C ILE A 116 -18.50 14.09 -1.01
N LYS A 117 -18.57 15.43 -1.07
CA LYS A 117 -18.96 16.21 -2.25
C LYS A 117 -17.82 17.14 -2.68
N PRO A 118 -17.82 17.63 -3.94
CA PRO A 118 -16.88 18.67 -4.35
C PRO A 118 -16.96 19.89 -3.42
N GLY A 119 -15.79 20.41 -3.04
CA GLY A 119 -15.63 21.49 -2.06
C GLY A 119 -15.60 21.05 -0.59
N ASP A 120 -15.90 19.79 -0.28
CA ASP A 120 -15.68 19.23 1.07
C ASP A 120 -14.18 19.05 1.33
N GLU A 121 -13.80 19.06 2.60
CA GLU A 121 -12.41 19.02 3.04
C GLU A 121 -11.95 17.63 3.49
N VAL A 122 -10.71 17.28 3.15
CA VAL A 122 -10.05 16.00 3.52
C VAL A 122 -8.73 16.31 4.19
N ILE A 123 -8.60 15.98 5.48
CA ILE A 123 -7.36 16.19 6.24
C ILE A 123 -6.31 15.15 5.83
N THR A 124 -5.09 15.61 5.58
CA THR A 124 -3.95 14.79 5.15
C THR A 124 -2.62 15.48 5.47
N THR A 125 -1.49 14.93 5.02
CA THR A 125 -0.14 15.51 5.19
C THR A 125 0.46 15.96 3.87
N ALA A 126 1.31 16.98 3.91
CA ALA A 126 2.06 17.42 2.72
C ALA A 126 3.25 16.49 2.43
N THR A 127 3.78 15.82 3.46
CA THR A 127 4.80 14.78 3.33
C THR A 127 4.15 13.43 3.14
N GLY A 128 4.36 12.84 1.96
CA GLY A 128 3.79 11.55 1.61
C GLY A 128 3.91 11.25 0.12
N PHE A 129 3.18 10.22 -0.32
CA PHE A 129 3.11 9.81 -1.71
C PHE A 129 1.95 10.52 -2.42
N PRO A 130 2.12 10.98 -3.68
CA PRO A 130 1.10 11.79 -4.36
C PRO A 130 -0.27 11.12 -4.45
N THR A 131 -0.33 9.80 -4.65
CA THR A 131 -1.60 9.10 -4.87
C THR A 131 -2.38 8.79 -3.59
N THR A 132 -1.87 9.17 -2.41
CA THR A 132 -2.67 9.27 -1.19
C THR A 132 -3.59 10.51 -1.23
N VAL A 133 -3.15 11.62 -1.84
CA VAL A 133 -3.88 12.90 -1.86
C VAL A 133 -4.64 13.12 -3.18
N ASN A 134 -4.09 12.65 -4.30
CA ASN A 134 -4.66 12.88 -5.63
C ASN A 134 -6.14 12.51 -5.79
N PRO A 135 -6.68 11.43 -5.19
CA PRO A 135 -8.10 11.11 -5.31
C PRO A 135 -9.02 12.24 -4.85
N ALA A 136 -8.65 12.95 -3.77
CA ALA A 136 -9.42 14.08 -3.27
C ALA A 136 -9.42 15.24 -4.29
N ILE A 137 -8.24 15.60 -4.80
CA ILE A 137 -8.06 16.67 -5.80
C ILE A 137 -8.83 16.34 -7.09
N GLN A 138 -8.69 15.11 -7.58
CA GLN A 138 -9.33 14.65 -8.83
C GLN A 138 -10.86 14.69 -8.76
N TYR A 139 -11.43 14.47 -7.57
CA TYR A 139 -12.87 14.56 -7.35
C TYR A 139 -13.37 16.00 -7.12
N GLY A 140 -12.45 16.93 -6.81
CA GLY A 140 -12.76 18.31 -6.43
C GLY A 140 -13.01 18.51 -4.94
N ALA A 141 -12.59 17.59 -4.08
CA ALA A 141 -12.46 17.84 -2.64
C ALA A 141 -11.19 18.64 -2.34
N ILE A 142 -11.16 19.35 -1.22
CA ILE A 142 -10.10 20.27 -0.83
C ILE A 142 -9.19 19.60 0.20
N PRO A 143 -7.93 19.27 -0.13
CA PRO A 143 -6.98 18.76 0.85
C PRO A 143 -6.67 19.82 1.92
N VAL A 144 -6.68 19.39 3.18
CA VAL A 144 -6.25 20.19 4.34
C VAL A 144 -4.98 19.58 4.88
N PHE A 145 -3.86 20.27 4.68
CA PHE A 145 -2.54 19.78 5.02
C PHE A 145 -2.17 20.14 6.46
N LEU A 146 -1.82 19.11 7.23
CA LEU A 146 -1.04 19.22 8.45
C LEU A 146 0.44 18.93 8.16
N ASP A 147 1.30 19.41 9.05
CA ASP A 147 2.70 19.06 9.06
C ASP A 147 2.91 17.61 9.55
N VAL A 148 4.16 17.17 9.59
CA VAL A 148 4.56 15.85 10.12
C VAL A 148 5.46 15.97 11.34
N ASP A 149 5.43 14.96 12.20
CA ASP A 149 6.40 14.78 13.27
C ASP A 149 7.70 14.17 12.72
N VAL A 150 8.83 14.61 13.24
CA VAL A 150 10.15 14.07 12.92
C VAL A 150 10.78 13.63 14.25
N PRO A 151 11.28 12.38 14.38
CA PRO A 151 11.67 11.46 13.30
C PRO A 151 10.70 10.29 13.03
N THR A 152 9.41 10.42 13.33
CA THR A 152 8.41 9.39 12.97
C THR A 152 7.96 9.50 11.51
N TYR A 153 8.05 10.70 10.92
CA TYR A 153 7.64 11.08 9.56
C TYR A 153 6.14 10.90 9.26
N ASN A 154 5.33 10.87 10.32
CA ASN A 154 3.88 10.73 10.26
C ASN A 154 3.18 12.05 10.62
N ILE A 155 1.88 12.16 10.35
CA ILE A 155 1.08 13.36 10.62
C ILE A 155 1.24 13.89 12.05
N ASP A 156 1.46 15.21 12.20
CA ASP A 156 1.39 15.89 13.49
C ASP A 156 -0.08 15.97 13.94
N VAL A 157 -0.41 15.21 14.99
CA VAL A 157 -1.77 15.09 15.51
C VAL A 157 -2.17 16.24 16.44
N SER A 158 -1.22 17.07 16.89
CA SER A 158 -1.48 18.14 17.86
C SER A 158 -2.41 19.23 17.34
N ARG A 159 -2.58 19.30 16.01
CA ARG A 159 -3.34 20.35 15.31
C ARG A 159 -4.56 19.84 14.54
N LEU A 160 -5.00 18.60 14.80
CA LEU A 160 -6.20 18.02 14.19
C LEU A 160 -7.46 18.87 14.40
N GLU A 161 -7.66 19.40 15.61
CA GLU A 161 -8.81 20.25 15.93
C GLU A 161 -8.78 21.59 15.15
N GLU A 162 -7.61 22.16 14.89
CA GLU A 162 -7.47 23.35 14.04
C GLU A 162 -7.73 23.05 12.56
N ALA A 163 -7.52 21.80 12.14
CA ALA A 163 -7.84 21.34 10.79
C ALA A 163 -9.33 21.08 10.59
N LEU A 164 -10.12 20.98 11.64
CA LEU A 164 -11.56 20.75 11.53
C LEU A 164 -12.30 22.00 11.03
N SER A 165 -13.26 21.80 10.14
CA SER A 165 -14.23 22.81 9.73
C SER A 165 -15.60 22.17 9.44
N PRO A 166 -16.66 22.97 9.24
CA PRO A 166 -17.97 22.44 8.80
C PRO A 166 -17.93 21.69 7.45
N LYS A 167 -16.86 21.86 6.66
CA LYS A 167 -16.65 21.17 5.38
C LYS A 167 -15.87 19.87 5.53
N THR A 168 -15.22 19.62 6.67
CA THR A 168 -14.41 18.42 6.86
C THR A 168 -15.27 17.17 6.82
N LYS A 169 -14.89 16.21 5.98
CA LYS A 169 -15.60 14.92 5.83
C LYS A 169 -14.74 13.70 6.10
N ALA A 170 -13.43 13.81 5.94
CA ALA A 170 -12.55 12.66 6.06
C ALA A 170 -11.14 13.04 6.52
N VAL A 171 -10.45 12.05 7.06
CA VAL A 171 -9.00 12.00 7.19
C VAL A 171 -8.50 10.86 6.29
N MET A 172 -7.52 11.15 5.45
CA MET A 172 -6.86 10.15 4.59
C MET A 172 -5.35 10.34 4.67
N VAL A 173 -4.68 9.39 5.32
CA VAL A 173 -3.26 9.48 5.66
C VAL A 173 -2.59 8.11 5.52
N ALA A 174 -1.31 8.13 5.16
CA ALA A 174 -0.50 6.93 5.03
C ALA A 174 0.31 6.65 6.30
N HIS A 175 0.55 5.36 6.57
CA HIS A 175 1.54 4.93 7.56
C HIS A 175 2.93 4.99 6.91
N THR A 176 3.55 6.18 6.96
CA THR A 176 4.75 6.52 6.19
C THR A 176 5.87 5.50 6.41
N LEU A 177 6.35 4.90 5.31
CA LEU A 177 7.45 3.92 5.30
C LEU A 177 7.25 2.73 6.27
N GLY A 178 6.00 2.39 6.58
CA GLY A 178 5.66 1.25 7.45
C GLY A 178 5.63 1.57 8.94
N ASN A 179 5.93 2.82 9.32
CA ASN A 179 5.76 3.33 10.67
C ASN A 179 4.31 3.81 10.86
N PRO A 180 3.52 3.25 11.79
CA PRO A 180 2.15 3.70 11.98
C PRO A 180 2.08 5.14 12.49
N PHE A 181 1.21 6.01 11.95
CA PHE A 181 0.86 7.27 12.60
C PHE A 181 0.11 7.04 13.93
N ASP A 182 -0.07 8.09 14.75
CA ASP A 182 -0.83 8.01 16.01
C ASP A 182 -2.31 7.72 15.75
N LEU A 183 -2.62 6.43 15.67
CA LEU A 183 -3.94 5.90 15.41
C LEU A 183 -4.90 6.16 16.58
N SER A 184 -4.39 6.32 17.80
CA SER A 184 -5.24 6.64 18.95
C SER A 184 -5.86 8.02 18.77
N ALA A 185 -5.03 9.02 18.49
CA ALA A 185 -5.48 10.40 18.27
C ALA A 185 -6.36 10.52 17.03
N VAL A 186 -5.90 10.03 15.87
CA VAL A 186 -6.62 10.18 14.60
C VAL A 186 -7.96 9.44 14.61
N SER A 187 -8.01 8.19 15.10
CA SER A 187 -9.27 7.43 15.13
C SER A 187 -10.27 7.98 16.16
N ALA A 188 -9.78 8.53 17.28
CA ALA A 188 -10.62 9.23 18.24
C ALA A 188 -11.24 10.50 17.64
N PHE A 189 -10.41 11.33 17.00
CA PHE A 189 -10.84 12.54 16.30
C PHE A 189 -11.90 12.24 15.23
N CYS A 190 -11.67 11.26 14.35
CA CYS A 190 -12.66 10.88 13.33
C CYS A 190 -13.98 10.42 13.93
N ARG A 191 -13.94 9.64 15.02
CA ARG A 191 -15.14 9.14 15.69
C ARG A 191 -15.92 10.26 16.38
N GLU A 192 -15.24 11.19 17.04
CA GLU A 192 -15.85 12.33 17.71
C GLU A 192 -16.62 13.23 16.75
N HIS A 193 -16.02 13.51 15.59
CA HIS A 193 -16.58 14.44 14.60
C HIS A 193 -17.36 13.74 13.46
N GLY A 194 -17.53 12.42 13.53
CA GLY A 194 -18.27 11.63 12.54
C GLY A 194 -17.62 11.57 11.14
N LEU A 195 -16.32 11.81 11.06
CA LEU A 195 -15.54 11.82 9.84
C LEU A 195 -15.26 10.39 9.35
N TRP A 196 -15.01 10.25 8.05
CA TRP A 196 -14.45 9.02 7.50
C TRP A 196 -12.95 8.92 7.78
N LEU A 197 -12.44 7.71 7.98
CA LEU A 197 -11.00 7.45 8.03
C LEU A 197 -10.61 6.45 6.95
N ILE A 198 -9.69 6.86 6.06
CA ILE A 198 -8.99 5.96 5.14
C ILE A 198 -7.54 5.81 5.61
N GLU A 199 -7.17 4.58 5.97
CA GLU A 199 -5.79 4.21 6.29
C GLU A 199 -5.07 3.78 5.01
N ASP A 200 -4.11 4.59 4.54
CA ASP A 200 -3.23 4.16 3.46
C ASP A 200 -2.09 3.29 4.01
N CYS A 201 -2.27 1.98 3.86
CA CYS A 201 -1.34 0.95 4.32
C CYS A 201 -0.46 0.41 3.19
N CYS A 202 -0.30 1.16 2.08
CA CYS A 202 0.53 0.71 0.95
C CYS A 202 1.90 0.22 1.41
N ASP A 203 2.55 0.98 2.29
CA ASP A 203 3.88 0.70 2.82
C ASP A 203 3.89 0.05 4.21
N ALA A 204 2.75 -0.41 4.73
CA ALA A 204 2.63 -0.81 6.14
C ALA A 204 1.99 -2.18 6.36
N VAL A 205 2.01 -3.04 5.34
CA VAL A 205 1.49 -4.42 5.47
C VAL A 205 2.27 -5.15 6.57
N GLY A 206 1.54 -5.60 7.59
CA GLY A 206 2.09 -6.32 8.73
C GLY A 206 2.39 -5.45 9.96
N ALA A 207 2.34 -4.13 9.84
CA ALA A 207 2.52 -3.23 10.99
C ALA A 207 1.33 -3.34 11.96
N ARG A 208 1.58 -3.05 13.24
CA ARG A 208 0.55 -3.05 14.29
C ARG A 208 0.59 -1.77 15.12
N TYR A 209 -0.55 -1.46 15.72
CA TYR A 209 -0.69 -0.40 16.71
C TYR A 209 -1.58 -0.93 17.84
N ASP A 210 -1.18 -0.78 19.10
CA ASP A 210 -1.87 -1.40 20.25
C ASP A 210 -2.18 -2.89 20.03
N GLY A 211 -1.24 -3.63 19.42
CA GLY A 211 -1.36 -5.05 19.08
C GLY A 211 -2.32 -5.39 17.93
N LYS A 212 -3.04 -4.42 17.36
CA LYS A 212 -3.96 -4.61 16.23
C LYS A 212 -3.28 -4.30 14.90
N PRO A 213 -3.54 -5.06 13.82
CA PRO A 213 -3.05 -4.71 12.48
C PRO A 213 -3.51 -3.30 12.07
N VAL A 214 -2.61 -2.52 11.48
CA VAL A 214 -2.99 -1.25 10.83
C VAL A 214 -3.94 -1.52 9.65
N GLY A 215 -4.79 -0.54 9.33
CA GLY A 215 -5.90 -0.70 8.40
C GLY A 215 -7.21 -1.18 9.06
N THR A 216 -7.21 -1.45 10.36
CA THR A 216 -8.40 -1.91 11.11
C THR A 216 -9.07 -0.83 11.96
N PHE A 217 -8.54 0.39 11.95
CA PHE A 217 -8.98 1.51 12.78
C PHE A 217 -9.93 2.44 12.04
N GLY A 218 -9.80 2.51 10.71
CA GLY A 218 -10.63 3.30 9.81
C GLY A 218 -11.77 2.53 9.16
N ASP A 219 -12.44 3.21 8.23
CA ASP A 219 -13.57 2.67 7.47
C ASP A 219 -13.09 1.85 6.27
N LEU A 220 -11.99 2.30 5.64
CA LEU A 220 -11.31 1.60 4.56
C LEU A 220 -9.79 1.62 4.79
N ALA A 221 -9.12 0.59 4.28
CA ALA A 221 -7.68 0.54 4.16
C ALA A 221 -7.26 0.22 2.73
N THR A 222 -6.05 0.65 2.35
CA THR A 222 -5.50 0.39 1.03
C THR A 222 -4.11 -0.22 1.13
N THR A 223 -3.77 -1.09 0.18
CA THR A 223 -2.43 -1.70 0.12
C THR A 223 -1.91 -1.73 -1.32
N SER A 224 -0.60 -1.81 -1.48
CA SER A 224 0.10 -1.85 -2.76
C SER A 224 0.92 -3.13 -2.90
N PHE A 225 0.97 -3.68 -4.11
CA PHE A 225 1.72 -4.87 -4.48
C PHE A 225 2.73 -4.58 -5.61
N TYR A 226 3.15 -3.33 -5.75
CA TYR A 226 4.26 -2.94 -6.63
C TYR A 226 5.60 -3.50 -6.08
N PRO A 227 6.59 -3.88 -6.91
CA PRO A 227 7.81 -4.60 -6.52
C PRO A 227 8.64 -4.06 -5.35
N ALA A 228 8.47 -2.80 -4.95
CA ALA A 228 9.16 -2.23 -3.78
C ALA A 228 8.54 -2.63 -2.43
N HIS A 229 7.27 -3.05 -2.41
CA HIS A 229 6.47 -3.25 -1.19
C HIS A 229 6.72 -4.62 -0.54
N HIS A 230 6.03 -4.90 0.57
CA HIS A 230 6.21 -6.10 1.39
C HIS A 230 6.00 -7.40 0.62
N ILE A 231 5.03 -7.40 -0.30
CA ILE A 231 4.76 -8.47 -1.26
C ILE A 231 4.46 -7.86 -2.62
N THR A 232 4.58 -8.64 -3.70
CA THR A 232 4.34 -8.13 -5.05
C THR A 232 3.41 -8.98 -5.91
N MET A 233 2.77 -8.32 -6.89
CA MET A 233 2.11 -8.92 -8.05
C MET A 233 2.67 -8.37 -9.38
N GLY A 234 3.83 -7.71 -9.35
CA GLY A 234 4.33 -6.86 -10.44
C GLY A 234 3.60 -5.51 -10.51
N GLU A 235 2.28 -5.55 -10.67
CA GLU A 235 1.39 -4.43 -10.43
C GLU A 235 0.16 -4.95 -9.68
N GLY A 236 -0.31 -4.21 -8.68
CA GLY A 236 -1.47 -4.63 -7.89
C GLY A 236 -1.66 -3.80 -6.63
N GLY A 237 -2.84 -3.92 -6.05
CA GLY A 237 -3.20 -3.35 -4.77
C GLY A 237 -4.52 -3.94 -4.28
N ALA A 238 -4.95 -3.53 -3.09
CA ALA A 238 -6.24 -3.94 -2.55
C ALA A 238 -6.92 -2.82 -1.78
N VAL A 239 -8.25 -2.76 -1.88
CA VAL A 239 -9.11 -2.00 -0.96
C VAL A 239 -9.67 -2.98 0.05
N LEU A 240 -9.52 -2.69 1.34
CA LEU A 240 -10.03 -3.51 2.42
C LEU A 240 -11.02 -2.72 3.27
N CYS A 241 -12.02 -3.41 3.80
CA CYS A 241 -12.97 -2.81 4.73
C CYS A 241 -13.70 -3.87 5.54
N ASN A 242 -14.33 -3.46 6.64
CA ASN A 242 -15.22 -4.33 7.40
C ASN A 242 -16.67 -4.24 6.92
N GLN A 243 -17.14 -3.09 6.44
CA GLN A 243 -18.56 -2.87 6.18
C GLN A 243 -18.96 -3.38 4.80
N GLY A 244 -19.91 -4.33 4.74
CA GLY A 244 -20.41 -4.88 3.48
C GLY A 244 -21.06 -3.82 2.58
N ALA A 245 -21.69 -2.79 3.16
CA ALA A 245 -22.22 -1.66 2.41
C ALA A 245 -21.12 -0.90 1.67
N ILE A 246 -20.00 -0.60 2.33
CA ILE A 246 -18.83 0.05 1.72
C ILE A 246 -18.18 -0.85 0.66
N LYS A 247 -18.06 -2.16 0.92
CA LYS A 247 -17.56 -3.14 -0.07
C LYS A 247 -18.32 -3.05 -1.39
N VAL A 248 -19.65 -2.97 -1.34
CA VAL A 248 -20.50 -2.89 -2.55
C VAL A 248 -20.23 -1.60 -3.32
N LEU A 249 -20.02 -0.47 -2.63
CA LEU A 249 -19.70 0.81 -3.28
C LEU A 249 -18.32 0.76 -3.95
N ALA A 250 -17.29 0.34 -3.22
CA ALA A 250 -15.93 0.19 -3.75
C ALA A 250 -15.89 -0.76 -4.95
N GLU A 251 -16.61 -1.89 -4.87
CA GLU A 251 -16.71 -2.84 -5.98
C GLU A 251 -17.42 -2.25 -7.19
N SER A 252 -18.48 -1.45 -7.00
CA SER A 252 -19.16 -0.77 -8.10
C SER A 252 -18.21 0.21 -8.81
N PHE A 253 -17.51 1.08 -8.07
CA PHE A 253 -16.51 1.99 -8.64
C PHE A 253 -15.38 1.24 -9.36
N ARG A 254 -14.91 0.11 -8.83
CA ARG A 254 -13.91 -0.75 -9.50
C ARG A 254 -14.42 -1.37 -10.81
N ASN A 255 -15.72 -1.68 -10.87
CA ASN A 255 -16.36 -2.51 -11.90
C ASN A 255 -17.31 -1.72 -12.79
N TRP A 256 -16.77 -0.74 -13.51
CA TRP A 256 -17.43 0.13 -14.48
C TRP A 256 -18.54 1.01 -13.89
N GLY A 257 -18.66 1.08 -12.57
CA GLY A 257 -19.78 1.77 -11.90
C GLY A 257 -21.09 0.99 -11.97
N ARG A 258 -21.04 -0.30 -12.34
CA ARG A 258 -22.24 -1.13 -12.50
C ARG A 258 -22.90 -1.38 -11.14
N ASP A 259 -24.23 -1.43 -11.10
CA ASP A 259 -25.00 -1.69 -9.89
C ASP A 259 -24.99 -3.18 -9.49
N CYS A 260 -24.79 -4.05 -10.48
CA CYS A 260 -24.74 -5.50 -10.31
C CYS A 260 -23.42 -6.00 -9.68
N TRP A 261 -23.52 -6.88 -8.69
CA TRP A 261 -22.40 -7.52 -8.00
C TRP A 261 -22.12 -8.97 -8.44
N CYS A 262 -22.61 -9.40 -9.62
CA CYS A 262 -22.31 -10.74 -10.13
C CYS A 262 -20.80 -10.92 -10.36
N GLU A 263 -20.25 -12.05 -9.89
CA GLU A 263 -18.89 -12.47 -10.21
C GLU A 263 -18.66 -12.61 -11.72
N PRO A 264 -17.41 -12.50 -12.22
CA PRO A 264 -17.07 -12.83 -13.59
C PRO A 264 -17.60 -14.22 -13.99
N GLY A 265 -18.23 -14.32 -15.16
CA GLY A 265 -18.84 -15.57 -15.64
C GLY A 265 -20.13 -16.01 -14.91
N LYS A 266 -20.63 -15.23 -13.94
CA LYS A 266 -21.93 -15.46 -13.30
C LYS A 266 -22.97 -14.44 -13.75
N ASP A 267 -24.23 -14.87 -13.74
CA ASP A 267 -25.39 -14.07 -14.12
C ASP A 267 -26.47 -14.17 -13.03
N ASN A 268 -27.25 -13.10 -12.89
CA ASN A 268 -28.45 -13.07 -12.06
C ASN A 268 -28.23 -13.46 -10.58
N THR A 269 -27.06 -13.18 -10.00
CA THR A 269 -26.79 -13.39 -8.56
C THR A 269 -27.79 -12.64 -7.67
N CYS A 270 -28.35 -11.53 -8.14
CA CYS A 270 -29.38 -10.77 -7.42
C CYS A 270 -30.80 -11.39 -7.53
N GLY A 271 -31.01 -12.36 -8.42
CA GLY A 271 -32.32 -12.96 -8.70
C GLY A 271 -33.32 -12.02 -9.37
N LYS A 272 -32.89 -10.83 -9.83
CA LYS A 272 -33.74 -9.75 -10.35
C LYS A 272 -33.17 -9.06 -11.59
N ARG A 273 -32.41 -9.79 -12.43
CA ARG A 273 -31.67 -9.23 -13.59
C ARG A 273 -32.57 -8.47 -14.57
N PHE A 274 -33.80 -8.92 -14.78
CA PHE A 274 -34.76 -8.34 -15.74
C PHE A 274 -36.09 -7.91 -15.08
N ASP A 275 -36.14 -7.81 -13.76
CA ASP A 275 -37.40 -7.63 -13.00
C ASP A 275 -37.54 -6.23 -12.37
N GLN A 276 -36.66 -5.30 -12.72
CA GLN A 276 -36.55 -3.98 -12.09
C GLN A 276 -36.53 -2.85 -13.12
N GLN A 277 -36.84 -1.63 -12.68
CA GLN A 277 -36.64 -0.39 -13.42
C GLN A 277 -35.69 0.51 -12.62
N PHE A 278 -34.71 1.09 -13.31
CA PHE A 278 -33.67 1.93 -12.72
C PHE A 278 -33.64 3.30 -13.41
N GLY A 279 -33.93 4.37 -12.66
CA GLY A 279 -34.01 5.72 -13.22
C GLY A 279 -35.01 5.80 -14.39
N THR A 280 -34.56 6.33 -15.53
CA THR A 280 -35.36 6.44 -16.75
C THR A 280 -35.13 5.29 -17.75
N LEU A 281 -34.37 4.25 -17.37
CA LEU A 281 -34.20 3.06 -18.21
C LEU A 281 -35.55 2.33 -18.37
N PRO A 282 -35.75 1.58 -19.46
CA PRO A 282 -36.97 0.78 -19.63
C PRO A 282 -37.06 -0.31 -18.55
N GLN A 283 -38.29 -0.67 -18.16
CA GLN A 283 -38.54 -1.81 -17.26
C GLN A 283 -37.89 -3.07 -17.81
N GLY A 284 -37.16 -3.79 -16.95
CA GLY A 284 -36.46 -5.02 -17.30
C GLY A 284 -35.18 -4.84 -18.09
N TYR A 285 -34.59 -3.64 -18.10
CA TYR A 285 -33.23 -3.44 -18.60
C TYR A 285 -32.23 -4.32 -17.82
N ASP A 286 -31.28 -4.94 -18.52
CA ASP A 286 -30.34 -5.90 -17.94
C ASP A 286 -29.56 -5.26 -16.78
N HIS A 287 -29.72 -5.78 -15.57
CA HIS A 287 -29.01 -5.27 -14.38
C HIS A 287 -27.48 -5.27 -14.54
N LYS A 288 -26.91 -6.14 -15.39
CA LYS A 288 -25.46 -6.09 -15.71
C LYS A 288 -25.02 -4.80 -16.41
N TYR A 289 -25.94 -4.11 -17.08
CA TYR A 289 -25.72 -2.85 -17.80
C TYR A 289 -26.43 -1.66 -17.16
N VAL A 290 -26.82 -1.80 -15.89
CA VAL A 290 -27.24 -0.67 -15.06
C VAL A 290 -26.01 -0.15 -14.34
N TYR A 291 -25.76 1.16 -14.47
CA TYR A 291 -24.63 1.84 -13.83
C TYR A 291 -25.16 2.81 -12.77
N SER A 292 -24.80 2.58 -11.51
CA SER A 292 -25.21 3.42 -10.38
C SER A 292 -24.14 4.39 -9.91
N HIS A 293 -22.92 4.26 -10.44
CA HIS A 293 -21.81 5.18 -10.19
C HIS A 293 -21.07 5.51 -11.49
N ILE A 294 -20.33 6.62 -11.48
CA ILE A 294 -19.33 6.92 -12.51
C ILE A 294 -18.04 6.18 -12.11
N GLY A 295 -17.93 4.93 -12.53
CA GLY A 295 -16.83 4.04 -12.13
C GLY A 295 -15.73 3.89 -13.18
N TYR A 296 -14.84 2.95 -12.90
CA TYR A 296 -13.60 2.68 -13.63
C TYR A 296 -13.50 1.20 -14.03
N ASN A 297 -12.40 0.78 -14.65
CA ASN A 297 -12.06 -0.63 -14.77
C ASN A 297 -10.66 -0.89 -14.22
N LEU A 298 -10.59 -1.16 -12.92
CA LEU A 298 -9.33 -1.23 -12.18
C LEU A 298 -9.04 -2.64 -11.63
N LYS A 299 -9.64 -3.67 -12.22
CA LYS A 299 -9.41 -5.08 -11.83
C LYS A 299 -8.01 -5.56 -12.26
N VAL A 300 -7.53 -6.60 -11.56
CA VAL A 300 -6.32 -7.36 -11.94
C VAL A 300 -6.68 -8.60 -12.77
N THR A 301 -5.64 -9.25 -13.30
CA THR A 301 -5.70 -10.61 -13.85
C THR A 301 -5.53 -11.66 -12.76
N ASP A 302 -5.96 -12.91 -13.01
CA ASP A 302 -5.69 -14.00 -12.06
C ASP A 302 -4.19 -14.33 -11.97
N MET A 303 -3.43 -14.04 -13.02
CA MET A 303 -1.98 -14.20 -13.07
C MET A 303 -1.28 -13.31 -12.05
N GLN A 304 -1.69 -12.05 -11.93
CA GLN A 304 -1.22 -11.15 -10.87
C GLN A 304 -1.57 -11.71 -9.48
N ALA A 305 -2.81 -12.15 -9.29
CA ALA A 305 -3.26 -12.71 -8.02
C ALA A 305 -2.48 -13.98 -7.63
N ALA A 306 -2.12 -14.83 -8.60
CA ALA A 306 -1.37 -16.06 -8.37
C ALA A 306 0.01 -15.79 -7.75
N VAL A 307 0.73 -14.79 -8.26
CA VAL A 307 1.99 -14.32 -7.67
C VAL A 307 1.75 -13.84 -6.23
N GLY A 308 0.67 -13.08 -6.01
CA GLY A 308 0.29 -12.63 -4.68
C GLY A 308 0.01 -13.77 -3.70
N VAL A 309 -0.63 -14.86 -4.13
CA VAL A 309 -0.89 -16.05 -3.30
C VAL A 309 0.41 -16.70 -2.84
N ALA A 310 1.41 -16.81 -3.72
CA ALA A 310 2.73 -17.33 -3.35
C ALA A 310 3.46 -16.39 -2.38
N GLN A 311 3.44 -15.09 -2.66
CA GLN A 311 4.08 -14.07 -1.82
C GLN A 311 3.45 -13.96 -0.43
N LEU A 312 2.13 -14.08 -0.31
CA LEU A 312 1.42 -13.97 0.97
C LEU A 312 1.88 -15.04 1.98
N LYS A 313 2.27 -16.23 1.51
CA LYS A 313 2.82 -17.31 2.35
C LYS A 313 4.18 -16.97 2.96
N LYS A 314 4.87 -15.98 2.41
CA LYS A 314 6.23 -15.54 2.80
C LYS A 314 6.22 -14.25 3.61
N LEU A 315 5.06 -13.59 3.72
CA LEU A 315 4.92 -12.27 4.32
C LEU A 315 5.53 -12.19 5.73
N ASP A 316 5.29 -13.18 6.59
CA ASP A 316 5.80 -13.17 7.97
C ASP A 316 7.34 -13.20 8.01
N GLY A 317 7.97 -13.98 7.12
CA GLY A 317 9.42 -13.99 6.95
C GLY A 317 9.94 -12.67 6.42
N PHE A 318 9.26 -12.06 5.44
CA PHE A 318 9.63 -10.75 4.90
C PHE A 318 9.57 -9.64 5.95
N ILE A 319 8.54 -9.63 6.80
CA ILE A 319 8.41 -8.67 7.90
C ILE A 319 9.56 -8.87 8.90
N ALA A 320 9.84 -10.12 9.30
CA ALA A 320 10.92 -10.43 10.22
C ALA A 320 12.29 -9.97 9.68
N THR A 321 12.60 -10.22 8.42
CA THR A 321 13.85 -9.76 7.79
C THR A 321 13.94 -8.24 7.72
N ARG A 322 12.84 -7.55 7.39
CA ARG A 322 12.80 -6.08 7.36
C ARG A 322 13.12 -5.48 8.72
N ASN A 323 12.52 -6.01 9.78
CA ASN A 323 12.75 -5.51 11.13
C ASN A 323 14.16 -5.85 11.63
N HIS A 324 14.69 -7.05 11.35
CA HIS A 324 16.08 -7.39 11.63
C HIS A 324 17.07 -6.44 10.94
N ASN A 325 16.87 -6.15 9.65
CA ASN A 325 17.71 -5.23 8.90
C ASN A 325 17.61 -3.79 9.42
N TYR A 326 16.40 -3.35 9.81
CA TYR A 326 16.18 -2.07 10.47
C TYR A 326 16.96 -1.98 11.78
N ASP A 327 16.83 -2.98 12.66
CA ASP A 327 17.49 -2.98 13.97
C ASP A 327 19.01 -2.91 13.84
N ARG A 328 19.59 -3.66 12.89
CA ARG A 328 21.03 -3.61 12.58
C ARG A 328 21.48 -2.24 12.09
N LEU A 329 20.75 -1.62 11.15
CA LEU A 329 21.07 -0.26 10.68
C LEU A 329 20.94 0.76 11.81
N HIS A 330 19.89 0.65 12.63
CA HIS A 330 19.65 1.55 13.74
C HIS A 330 20.76 1.47 14.79
N GLU A 331 21.12 0.26 15.24
CA GLU A 331 22.20 0.03 16.20
C GLU A 331 23.54 0.48 15.60
N GLY A 332 23.81 0.08 14.36
CA GLY A 332 25.06 0.37 13.67
C GLY A 332 25.29 1.84 13.34
N LEU A 333 24.27 2.69 13.32
CA LEU A 333 24.41 4.13 13.06
C LEU A 333 24.15 5.00 14.29
N SER A 334 23.92 4.38 15.45
CA SER A 334 23.50 5.07 16.68
C SER A 334 24.53 6.06 17.22
N ASP A 335 25.82 5.85 16.94
CA ASP A 335 26.92 6.73 17.32
C ASP A 335 27.04 7.98 16.42
N LEU A 336 26.30 8.04 15.31
CA LEU A 336 26.25 9.18 14.39
C LEU A 336 25.07 10.13 14.66
N GLN A 337 24.39 10.01 15.81
CA GLN A 337 23.21 10.83 16.14
C GLN A 337 23.50 12.33 16.30
N ASP A 338 24.75 12.74 16.42
CA ASP A 338 25.18 14.13 16.34
C ASP A 338 25.05 14.70 14.91
N ARG A 339 25.08 13.84 13.89
CA ARG A 339 25.06 14.21 12.47
C ARG A 339 23.83 13.74 11.70
N LEU A 340 23.23 12.65 12.15
CA LEU A 340 22.09 11.99 11.52
C LEU A 340 20.94 11.88 12.52
N LEU A 341 19.75 12.23 12.06
CA LEU A 341 18.52 11.96 12.80
C LEU A 341 17.98 10.60 12.36
N LEU A 342 18.09 9.62 13.25
CA LEU A 342 17.66 8.25 13.05
C LEU A 342 16.13 8.10 13.26
N PRO A 343 15.50 7.11 12.61
CA PRO A 343 14.05 6.94 12.70
C PRO A 343 13.61 6.42 14.07
N GLU A 344 12.42 6.86 14.51
CA GLU A 344 11.77 6.35 15.71
C GLU A 344 10.42 5.74 15.37
N ALA A 345 10.14 4.57 15.95
CA ALA A 345 8.81 3.99 15.90
C ALA A 345 7.83 4.87 16.68
N THR A 346 6.63 5.08 16.13
CA THR A 346 5.57 5.79 16.85
C THR A 346 5.25 5.05 18.16
N PRO A 347 4.98 5.75 19.28
CA PRO A 347 4.62 5.10 20.54
C PRO A 347 3.46 4.10 20.39
N ASN A 348 3.54 2.97 21.11
CA ASN A 348 2.58 1.87 21.07
C ASN A 348 2.43 1.16 19.69
N SER A 349 3.38 1.36 18.78
CA SER A 349 3.38 0.72 17.47
C SER A 349 4.42 -0.39 17.36
N GLU A 350 4.14 -1.33 16.46
CA GLU A 350 5.08 -2.34 15.97
C GLU A 350 5.20 -2.13 14.44
N PRO A 351 6.15 -1.30 13.98
CA PRO A 351 6.32 -1.03 12.55
C PRO A 351 6.68 -2.30 11.76
N SER A 352 6.27 -2.28 10.50
CA SER A 352 6.73 -3.23 9.48
C SER A 352 7.49 -2.43 8.44
N TRP A 353 8.77 -2.14 8.72
CA TRP A 353 9.53 -1.12 8.02
C TRP A 353 9.63 -1.36 6.50
N PHE A 354 9.13 -0.40 5.73
CA PHE A 354 9.29 -0.39 4.27
C PHE A 354 10.72 0.01 3.88
N GLY A 355 11.27 1.00 4.59
CA GLY A 355 12.60 1.57 4.42
C GLY A 355 13.12 2.11 5.77
N PHE A 356 14.38 2.53 5.80
CA PHE A 356 15.01 3.16 6.96
C PHE A 356 15.17 4.66 6.70
N PRO A 357 14.22 5.53 7.12
CA PRO A 357 14.33 6.96 6.88
C PRO A 357 15.34 7.59 7.82
N VAL A 358 16.22 8.42 7.25
CA VAL A 358 17.27 9.15 7.95
C VAL A 358 17.32 10.58 7.42
N ALA A 359 17.54 11.54 8.31
CA ALA A 359 17.77 12.93 7.92
C ALA A 359 19.15 13.40 8.35
N VAL A 360 19.78 14.26 7.55
CA VAL A 360 20.99 14.96 7.99
C VAL A 360 20.60 16.10 8.93
N THR A 361 21.34 16.30 10.02
CA THR A 361 21.12 17.43 10.92
C THR A 361 21.84 18.67 10.37
N ARG A 362 21.24 19.86 10.53
CA ARG A 362 21.89 21.12 10.12
C ARG A 362 23.20 21.36 10.88
N GLU A 363 23.26 20.93 12.13
CA GLU A 363 24.43 21.05 13.00
C GLU A 363 25.53 20.03 12.65
N GLY A 364 25.16 18.89 12.07
CA GLY A 364 26.08 17.83 11.65
C GLY A 364 26.97 18.16 10.47
N GLY A 365 26.75 19.31 9.80
CA GLY A 365 27.57 19.80 8.69
C GLY A 365 27.48 18.95 7.41
N LEU A 366 26.54 18.00 7.34
CA LEU A 366 26.35 17.13 6.18
C LEU A 366 25.35 17.76 5.19
N ASP A 367 25.67 17.66 3.89
CA ASP A 367 24.74 17.97 2.81
C ASP A 367 24.06 16.68 2.33
N ARG A 368 22.72 16.63 2.41
CA ARG A 368 21.92 15.46 2.01
C ARG A 368 22.24 15.01 0.59
N ASN A 369 22.32 15.96 -0.34
CA ASN A 369 22.52 15.65 -1.75
C ASN A 369 23.92 15.09 -2.03
N ALA A 370 24.96 15.63 -1.39
CA ALA A 370 26.31 15.12 -1.45
C ALA A 370 26.39 13.71 -0.89
N LEU A 371 25.84 13.47 0.31
CA LEU A 371 25.81 12.15 0.94
C LEU A 371 25.08 11.12 0.05
N VAL A 372 23.90 11.47 -0.45
CA VAL A 372 23.12 10.60 -1.37
C VAL A 372 23.91 10.28 -2.64
N ARG A 373 24.58 11.27 -3.26
CA ARG A 373 25.39 11.03 -4.47
C ARG A 373 26.56 10.10 -4.19
N GLU A 374 27.27 10.30 -3.09
CA GLU A 374 28.39 9.45 -2.70
C GLU A 374 27.96 8.02 -2.35
N LEU A 375 26.82 7.85 -1.67
CA LEU A 375 26.23 6.52 -1.42
C LEU A 375 25.90 5.81 -2.74
N ASN A 376 25.24 6.49 -3.69
CA ASN A 376 24.91 5.89 -4.98
C ASN A 376 26.16 5.59 -5.83
N ALA A 377 27.18 6.46 -5.79
CA ALA A 377 28.46 6.21 -6.46
C ALA A 377 29.19 4.97 -5.91
N ARG A 378 28.88 4.58 -4.67
CA ARG A 378 29.39 3.38 -3.98
C ARG A 378 28.43 2.19 -4.05
N GLY A 379 27.42 2.26 -4.92
CA GLY A 379 26.48 1.16 -5.15
C GLY A 379 25.36 1.03 -4.11
N ILE A 380 25.23 1.99 -3.19
CA ILE A 380 24.16 2.03 -2.20
C ILE A 380 23.00 2.87 -2.74
N GLY A 381 21.92 2.19 -3.10
CA GLY A 381 20.69 2.85 -3.53
C GLY A 381 20.05 3.60 -2.38
N THR A 382 19.65 4.85 -2.65
CA THR A 382 18.87 5.68 -1.73
C THR A 382 17.65 6.24 -2.45
N ARG A 383 16.67 6.71 -1.69
CA ARG A 383 15.52 7.46 -2.22
C ARG A 383 15.19 8.60 -1.28
N LEU A 384 14.65 9.68 -1.82
CA LEU A 384 14.08 10.73 -1.00
C LEU A 384 12.77 10.23 -0.37
N VAL A 385 12.31 10.88 0.68
CA VAL A 385 11.00 10.58 1.31
C VAL A 385 9.89 11.08 0.38
N PHE A 386 9.57 10.25 -0.61
CA PHE A 386 8.50 10.43 -1.61
C PHE A 386 8.52 11.81 -2.27
N ALA A 387 7.42 12.56 -2.18
CA ALA A 387 7.30 13.90 -2.74
C ALA A 387 8.03 14.98 -1.92
N GLY A 388 8.55 14.64 -0.73
CA GLY A 388 9.06 15.60 0.25
C GLY A 388 7.94 16.45 0.81
N ASN A 389 7.66 17.57 0.14
CA ASN A 389 6.49 18.41 0.38
C ASN A 389 5.70 18.54 -0.93
N LEU A 390 4.49 17.94 -0.95
CA LEU A 390 3.60 17.97 -2.13
C LEU A 390 3.33 19.39 -2.62
N LEU A 391 3.20 20.38 -1.73
CA LEU A 391 2.91 21.77 -2.11
C LEU A 391 4.10 22.50 -2.76
N ARG A 392 5.27 21.88 -2.81
CA ARG A 392 6.45 22.37 -3.56
C ARG A 392 6.58 21.70 -4.93
N GLN A 393 5.79 20.65 -5.20
CA GLN A 393 5.84 19.93 -6.46
C GLN A 393 5.13 20.74 -7.57
N PRO A 394 5.66 20.76 -8.80
CA PRO A 394 5.09 21.55 -9.89
C PRO A 394 3.61 21.29 -10.17
N ALA A 395 3.15 20.03 -10.00
CA ALA A 395 1.76 19.64 -10.25
C ALA A 395 0.75 20.17 -9.19
N TYR A 396 1.24 20.71 -8.08
CA TYR A 396 0.43 21.10 -6.92
C TYR A 396 0.47 22.62 -6.67
N LEU A 397 1.19 23.40 -7.48
CA LEU A 397 1.35 24.84 -7.25
C LEU A 397 0.02 25.61 -7.29
N ASP A 398 -0.92 25.16 -8.14
CA ASP A 398 -2.20 25.86 -8.40
C ASP A 398 -3.42 25.09 -7.86
N ILE A 399 -3.23 24.08 -7.01
CA ILE A 399 -4.38 23.35 -6.45
C ILE A 399 -5.08 24.18 -5.37
N GLU A 400 -6.40 24.05 -5.29
CA GLU A 400 -7.15 24.56 -4.14
C GLU A 400 -6.88 23.66 -2.92
N HIS A 401 -6.43 24.26 -1.82
CA HIS A 401 -6.09 23.56 -0.59
C HIS A 401 -6.10 24.51 0.62
N ARG A 402 -6.01 23.92 1.82
CA ARG A 402 -5.76 24.65 3.07
C ARG A 402 -4.53 24.09 3.78
N VAL A 403 -3.79 24.96 4.46
CA VAL A 403 -2.68 24.58 5.35
C VAL A 403 -3.01 25.10 6.74
N VAL A 404 -2.76 24.29 7.76
CA VAL A 404 -2.95 24.67 9.17
C VAL A 404 -1.58 25.00 9.75
N GLY A 405 -1.34 26.27 10.06
CA GLY A 405 -0.03 26.84 10.45
C GLY A 405 1.02 26.72 9.36
N ASP A 406 2.20 26.18 9.68
CA ASP A 406 3.28 25.98 8.72
C ASP A 406 3.56 24.49 8.43
N LEU A 407 4.46 24.25 7.49
CA LEU A 407 4.90 22.93 7.05
C LEU A 407 6.42 22.82 7.17
N ALA A 408 6.97 23.33 8.28
CA ALA A 408 8.41 23.43 8.48
C ALA A 408 9.07 22.04 8.51
N ASN A 409 8.43 21.04 9.10
CA ASN A 409 8.95 19.68 9.10
C ASN A 409 8.83 19.01 7.73
N ALA A 410 7.75 19.26 6.97
CA ALA A 410 7.65 18.79 5.60
C ALA A 410 8.74 19.37 4.69
N ASP A 411 9.04 20.67 4.82
CA ASP A 411 10.16 21.30 4.12
C ASP A 411 11.51 20.74 4.60
N PHE A 412 11.68 20.51 5.91
CA PHE A 412 12.86 19.83 6.47
C PHE A 412 13.05 18.43 5.87
N VAL A 413 12.00 17.62 5.78
CA VAL A 413 12.03 16.28 5.20
C VAL A 413 12.42 16.34 3.72
N MET A 414 11.83 17.25 2.95
CA MET A 414 12.16 17.45 1.54
C MET A 414 13.65 17.78 1.33
N GLU A 415 14.20 18.65 2.17
CA GLU A 415 15.58 19.14 2.09
C GLU A 415 16.60 18.12 2.61
N ASN A 416 16.31 17.46 3.73
CA ASN A 416 17.32 16.80 4.56
C ASN A 416 17.12 15.30 4.71
N ALA A 417 15.94 14.75 4.41
CA ALA A 417 15.67 13.33 4.60
C ALA A 417 15.84 12.50 3.31
N PHE A 418 16.21 11.24 3.52
CA PHE A 418 16.22 10.17 2.52
C PHE A 418 16.01 8.83 3.26
N TRP A 419 15.90 7.72 2.54
CA TRP A 419 15.82 6.41 3.17
C TRP A 419 16.73 5.38 2.52
N LEU A 420 17.17 4.44 3.36
CA LEU A 420 18.01 3.29 3.04
C LEU A 420 17.18 2.00 2.99
N GLY A 421 17.72 0.97 2.34
CA GLY A 421 17.01 -0.29 2.16
C GLY A 421 17.07 -1.20 3.39
N VAL A 422 15.93 -1.82 3.70
CA VAL A 422 15.81 -2.89 4.71
C VAL A 422 15.11 -4.13 4.16
N PHE A 423 14.77 -4.14 2.87
CA PHE A 423 13.93 -5.18 2.27
C PHE A 423 14.61 -6.58 2.30
N PRO A 424 13.83 -7.68 2.16
CA PRO A 424 14.33 -9.04 2.39
C PRO A 424 15.44 -9.55 1.45
N GLY A 425 15.76 -8.82 0.37
CA GLY A 425 16.86 -9.15 -0.52
C GLY A 425 18.24 -8.67 -0.02
N LEU A 426 18.30 -7.97 1.11
CA LEU A 426 19.54 -7.52 1.74
C LEU A 426 19.96 -8.50 2.83
N THR A 427 21.19 -9.01 2.71
CA THR A 427 21.83 -9.83 3.75
C THR A 427 22.58 -8.96 4.75
N ASP A 428 22.99 -9.52 5.89
CA ASP A 428 23.81 -8.82 6.89
C ASP A 428 25.05 -8.15 6.26
N ALA A 429 25.72 -8.81 5.31
CA ALA A 429 26.88 -8.24 4.63
C ALA A 429 26.55 -6.98 3.79
N HIS A 430 25.34 -6.90 3.22
CA HIS A 430 24.90 -5.67 2.56
C HIS A 430 24.68 -4.55 3.58
N ILE A 431 24.06 -4.87 4.72
CA ILE A 431 23.78 -3.92 5.80
C ILE A 431 25.08 -3.40 6.42
N ASP A 432 26.04 -4.29 6.70
CA ASP A 432 27.35 -3.92 7.24
C ASP A 432 28.11 -2.99 6.28
N TYR A 433 28.06 -3.25 4.98
CA TYR A 433 28.64 -2.36 3.98
C TYR A 433 28.00 -0.97 3.96
N VAL A 434 26.67 -0.89 4.15
CA VAL A 434 25.98 0.40 4.29
C VAL A 434 26.46 1.12 5.54
N ILE A 435 26.48 0.44 6.69
CA ILE A 435 26.93 1.02 7.96
C ILE A 435 28.35 1.57 7.83
N GLU A 436 29.30 0.75 7.36
CA GLU A 436 30.69 1.18 7.18
C GLU A 436 30.82 2.37 6.23
N THR A 437 30.04 2.39 5.15
CA THR A 437 30.10 3.46 4.16
C THR A 437 29.53 4.76 4.71
N VAL A 438 28.41 4.70 5.44
CA VAL A 438 27.83 5.88 6.09
C VAL A 438 28.80 6.46 7.11
N HIS A 439 29.45 5.67 7.95
CA HIS A 439 30.49 6.18 8.86
C HIS A 439 31.64 6.86 8.13
N LYS A 440 32.14 6.26 7.05
CA LYS A 440 33.23 6.86 6.25
C LYS A 440 32.85 8.20 5.63
N LEU A 441 31.57 8.38 5.27
CA LEU A 441 31.06 9.62 4.67
C LEU A 441 30.59 10.64 5.71
N ALA A 442 30.26 10.18 6.93
CA ALA A 442 29.81 11.02 8.03
C ALA A 442 30.95 11.46 8.96
N ALA A 443 32.14 10.86 8.89
CA ALA A 443 33.36 11.30 9.58
C ALA A 443 33.78 12.70 9.09
#